data_AF-A0A9E2E719-F1
#
_entry.id   AF-A0A9E2E719-F1
#
_cell.length_a   1.000
_cell.length_b   1.000
_cell.length_c   1.000
_cell.angle_alpha   90.00
_cell.angle_beta   90.00
_cell.angle_gamma   90.00
#
_symmetry.space_group_name_H-M   'P 1'
#
loop_
_entity.id
_entity.type
_entity.pdbx_description
1 polymer ?
#
loop_
_entity_poly.entity_id
_entity_poly.type
_entity_poly.pdbx_seq_one_letter_code
_entity_poly.pdbx_strand_id
1 'polypeptide(L)'
;MKVTYLDWTPGAPLQFNIKMPGGVPGLEKDIPGDSGLWEYSVKIGDSTTSSCGILAGYKERLYCTISLPKEDANSRRLMNLNINGCDSPIYEIAAYLPGYEAVSGGNNNGSGGGSGSSDGPGTEYGGSCSSSWSQTYCEGVGGTYTTYCICP
;
A
#
# COMPACT_ATOMS: atom_id res chain seq x y z
N MET A 1 4.80 -7.35 -2.14
CA MET A 1 3.57 -6.82 -1.49
C MET A 1 2.41 -6.84 -2.47
N LYS A 2 1.16 -6.87 -1.99
CA LYS A 2 -0.05 -6.81 -2.84
C LYS A 2 -1.06 -5.81 -2.28
N VAL A 3 -1.55 -4.91 -3.13
CA VAL A 3 -2.63 -3.96 -2.78
C VAL A 3 -3.99 -4.57 -3.12
N THR A 4 -4.96 -4.45 -2.23
CA THR A 4 -6.35 -4.85 -2.47
C THR A 4 -7.26 -3.71 -2.06
N TYR A 5 -8.01 -3.18 -3.03
CA TYR A 5 -9.04 -2.17 -2.78
C TYR A 5 -10.30 -2.84 -2.24
N LEU A 6 -10.98 -2.18 -1.31
CA LEU A 6 -12.36 -2.49 -0.95
C LEU A 6 -13.29 -1.76 -1.92
N ASP A 7 -14.58 -2.10 -1.91
CA ASP A 7 -15.58 -1.48 -2.77
C ASP A 7 -15.54 0.05 -2.65
N TRP A 8 -15.14 0.73 -3.72
CA TRP A 8 -14.93 2.17 -3.72
C TRP A 8 -15.95 2.90 -4.59
N THR A 9 -16.50 3.96 -4.04
CA THR A 9 -17.32 4.93 -4.78
C THR A 9 -16.51 6.22 -4.97
N PRO A 10 -16.30 6.70 -6.21
CA PRO A 10 -15.57 7.95 -6.49
C PRO A 10 -16.09 9.13 -5.68
N GLY A 11 -15.16 9.86 -5.05
CA GLY A 11 -15.47 10.98 -4.16
C GLY A 11 -15.78 10.58 -2.70
N ALA A 12 -15.94 9.28 -2.41
CA ALA A 12 -15.90 8.77 -1.04
C ALA A 12 -14.46 8.37 -0.67
N PRO A 13 -14.13 8.21 0.63
CA PRO A 13 -12.84 7.65 1.04
C PRO A 13 -12.64 6.24 0.48
N LEU A 14 -11.52 6.02 -0.21
CA LEU A 14 -11.06 4.72 -0.66
C LEU A 14 -10.45 3.96 0.52
N GLN A 15 -11.00 2.79 0.81
CA GLN A 15 -10.43 1.85 1.76
C GLN A 15 -9.68 0.76 1.02
N PHE A 16 -8.50 0.38 1.51
CA PHE A 16 -7.68 -0.66 0.91
C PHE A 16 -6.76 -1.29 1.95
N ASN A 17 -6.18 -2.43 1.60
CA ASN A 17 -5.11 -3.03 2.39
C ASN A 17 -3.89 -3.39 1.54
N ILE A 18 -2.73 -3.34 2.19
CA ILE A 18 -1.45 -3.77 1.64
C ILE A 18 -1.06 -5.05 2.38
N LYS A 19 -0.94 -6.16 1.63
CA LYS A 19 -0.41 -7.41 2.17
C LYS A 19 1.11 -7.32 2.27
N MET A 20 1.63 -7.43 3.48
CA MET A 20 3.05 -7.45 3.83
C MET A 20 3.44 -8.86 4.31
N PRO A 21 4.01 -9.71 3.43
CA PRO A 21 4.41 -11.05 3.80
C PRO A 21 5.34 -11.04 5.00
N GLY A 22 5.04 -11.88 5.99
CA GLY A 22 5.76 -11.90 7.23
C GLY A 22 5.35 -10.78 8.19
N GLY A 23 4.18 -10.16 8.07
CA GLY A 23 3.64 -9.26 9.08
C GLY A 23 4.07 -7.81 8.94
N VAL A 24 3.31 -6.91 9.55
CA VAL A 24 3.58 -5.45 9.52
C VAL A 24 4.61 -5.08 10.60
N PRO A 25 5.81 -4.60 10.24
CA PRO A 25 6.81 -4.16 11.21
C PRO A 25 6.27 -3.10 12.19
N GLY A 26 6.66 -3.17 13.46
CA GLY A 26 6.26 -2.23 14.50
C GLY A 26 4.79 -2.26 14.94
N LEU A 27 3.90 -2.88 14.16
CA LEU A 27 2.48 -3.04 14.49
C LEU A 27 2.10 -4.49 14.80
N GLU A 28 2.52 -5.45 13.96
CA GLU A 28 2.31 -6.89 14.21
C GLU A 28 3.58 -7.59 14.67
N LYS A 29 4.74 -7.07 14.28
CA LYS A 29 6.05 -7.62 14.62
C LYS A 29 6.86 -6.59 15.37
N ASP A 30 7.26 -6.96 16.58
CA ASP A 30 8.23 -6.19 17.34
C ASP A 30 9.58 -6.14 16.60
N ILE A 31 10.19 -4.96 16.60
CA ILE A 31 11.52 -4.75 16.02
C ILE A 31 12.53 -4.67 17.16
N PRO A 32 13.45 -5.66 17.28
CA PRO A 32 14.39 -5.69 18.40
C PRO A 32 15.23 -4.41 18.48
N GLY A 33 15.25 -3.79 19.66
CA GLY A 33 16.02 -2.57 19.91
C GLY A 33 15.32 -1.28 19.50
N ASP A 34 14.09 -1.34 18.98
CA ASP A 34 13.27 -0.19 18.67
C ASP A 34 12.04 -0.12 19.59
N SER A 35 11.79 1.08 20.12
CA SER A 35 10.62 1.40 20.97
C SER A 35 9.86 2.61 20.44
N GLY A 36 10.20 3.06 19.23
CA GLY A 36 9.55 4.15 18.53
C GLY A 36 8.09 3.84 18.22
N LEU A 37 7.32 4.91 17.99
CA LEU A 37 5.96 4.79 17.47
C LEU A 37 6.04 4.56 15.97
N TRP A 38 5.41 3.50 15.47
CA TRP A 38 5.37 3.17 14.05
C TRP A 38 4.10 3.69 13.41
N GLU A 39 4.25 4.71 12.57
CA GLU A 39 3.14 5.35 11.85
C GLU A 39 3.32 5.16 10.35
N TYR A 40 2.41 4.39 9.77
CA TYR A 40 2.36 4.16 8.33
C TYR A 40 1.43 5.15 7.66
N SER A 41 1.87 5.68 6.52
CA SER A 41 1.04 6.51 5.65
C SER A 41 1.21 6.12 4.19
N VAL A 42 0.14 6.22 3.41
CA VAL A 42 0.18 6.04 1.96
C VAL A 42 -0.13 7.35 1.27
N LYS A 43 0.66 7.69 0.27
CA LYS A 43 0.43 8.80 -0.65
C LYS A 43 0.04 8.27 -2.01
N ILE A 44 -1.04 8.77 -2.59
CA ILE A 44 -1.49 8.45 -3.95
C ILE A 44 -1.69 9.76 -4.70
N GLY A 45 -0.85 10.01 -5.73
CA GLY A 45 -0.81 11.33 -6.36
C GLY A 45 -0.51 12.42 -5.33
N ASP A 46 -1.41 13.37 -5.17
CA ASP A 46 -1.29 14.46 -4.20
C ASP A 46 -2.03 14.20 -2.87
N SER A 47 -2.75 13.08 -2.77
CA SER A 47 -3.52 12.73 -1.57
C SER A 47 -2.70 11.85 -0.64
N THR A 48 -2.84 12.04 0.67
CA THR A 48 -2.20 11.21 1.71
C THR A 48 -3.26 10.66 2.66
N THR A 49 -3.08 9.43 3.12
CA THR A 49 -3.93 8.80 4.14
C THR A 49 -3.84 9.55 5.48
N SER A 50 -4.92 9.57 6.25
CA SER A 50 -4.92 10.09 7.63
C SER A 50 -4.11 9.24 8.61
N SER A 51 -4.02 7.92 8.37
CA SER A 51 -3.08 6.95 8.96
C SER A 51 -3.45 5.55 8.48
N CYS A 52 -2.50 4.62 8.50
CA CYS A 52 -2.73 3.21 8.25
C CYS A 52 -2.50 2.37 9.51
N GLY A 53 -3.23 1.27 9.65
CA GLY A 53 -3.14 0.41 10.83
C GLY A 53 -3.50 -1.04 10.57
N ILE A 54 -3.39 -1.86 11.60
CA ILE A 54 -3.71 -3.29 11.53
C ILE A 54 -5.11 -3.54 12.08
N LEU A 55 -5.80 -4.54 11.55
CA LEU A 55 -7.09 -5.00 12.08
C LEU A 55 -6.91 -6.36 12.76
N ALA A 56 -7.39 -6.47 14.01
CA ALA A 56 -7.31 -7.70 14.77
C ALA A 56 -7.94 -8.87 14.00
N GLY A 57 -7.22 -10.00 13.92
CA GLY A 57 -7.65 -11.20 13.18
C GLY A 57 -7.20 -11.25 11.72
N TYR A 58 -6.65 -10.16 11.17
CA TYR A 58 -6.18 -10.10 9.78
C TYR A 58 -4.68 -9.86 9.70
N LYS A 59 -3.90 -10.93 9.93
CA LYS A 59 -2.44 -10.88 9.89
C LYS A 59 -1.90 -10.46 8.51
N GLU A 60 -0.71 -9.88 8.51
CA GLU A 60 0.05 -9.50 7.32
C GLU A 60 -0.63 -8.40 6.49
N ARG A 61 -1.54 -7.61 7.09
CA ARG A 61 -2.33 -6.62 6.36
C ARG A 61 -2.33 -5.28 7.04
N LEU A 62 -1.80 -4.29 6.33
CA LEU A 62 -1.92 -2.88 6.70
C LEU A 62 -3.14 -2.29 5.99
N TYR A 63 -4.14 -1.86 6.76
CA TYR A 63 -5.36 -1.23 6.28
C TYR A 63 -5.21 0.29 6.28
N CYS A 64 -5.62 0.90 5.18
CA CYS A 64 -5.49 2.33 4.93
C CYS A 64 -6.83 2.89 4.44
N THR A 65 -7.09 4.15 4.79
CA THR A 65 -8.19 4.93 4.23
C THR A 65 -7.64 6.24 3.68
N ILE A 66 -8.00 6.56 2.44
CA ILE A 66 -7.55 7.76 1.75
C ILE A 66 -8.73 8.46 1.08
N SER A 67 -8.86 9.77 1.28
CA SER A 67 -9.81 10.58 0.53
C SER A 67 -9.19 10.93 -0.81
N LEU A 68 -9.79 10.43 -1.89
CA LEU A 68 -9.34 10.71 -3.26
C LEU A 68 -10.35 11.58 -3.99
N PRO A 69 -9.88 12.56 -4.79
CA PRO A 69 -10.72 13.26 -5.75
C PRO A 69 -11.42 12.29 -6.70
N LYS A 70 -12.64 12.61 -7.11
CA LYS A 70 -13.44 11.74 -8.01
C LYS A 70 -12.79 11.56 -9.39
N GLU A 71 -12.01 12.54 -9.82
CA GLU A 71 -11.25 12.56 -11.07
C GLU A 71 -10.11 11.53 -11.11
N ASP A 72 -9.74 10.97 -9.96
CA ASP A 72 -8.76 9.88 -9.88
C ASP A 72 -9.37 8.50 -10.17
N ALA A 73 -10.69 8.40 -10.29
CA ALA A 73 -11.36 7.16 -10.68
C ALA A 73 -10.91 6.67 -12.06
N ASN A 74 -10.75 5.35 -12.21
CA ASN A 74 -10.28 4.70 -13.45
C ASN A 74 -8.90 5.19 -13.94
N SER A 75 -8.08 5.75 -13.04
CA SER A 75 -6.78 6.32 -13.39
C SER A 75 -5.63 5.49 -12.83
N ARG A 76 -4.44 5.67 -13.41
CA ARG A 76 -3.20 5.12 -12.88
C ARG A 76 -2.47 6.22 -12.12
N ARG A 77 -2.20 6.00 -10.83
CA ARG A 77 -1.51 6.93 -9.94
C ARG A 77 -0.31 6.26 -9.29
N LEU A 78 0.71 7.05 -8.98
CA LEU A 78 1.83 6.57 -8.17
C LEU A 78 1.36 6.46 -6.72
N MET A 79 1.61 5.30 -6.10
CA MET A 79 1.29 4.99 -4.71
C MET A 79 2.58 4.73 -3.94
N ASN A 80 2.79 5.50 -2.87
CA ASN A 80 3.99 5.47 -2.04
C ASN A 80 3.60 5.15 -0.61
N LEU A 81 4.16 4.09 -0.04
CA LEU A 81 4.06 3.75 1.37
C LEU A 81 5.24 4.35 2.11
N ASN A 82 4.94 5.12 3.15
CA ASN A 82 5.93 5.79 3.99
C ASN A 82 5.76 5.33 5.44
N ILE A 83 6.85 5.37 6.18
CA ILE A 83 6.90 5.21 7.63
C ILE A 83 7.50 6.50 8.19
N ASN A 84 7.02 6.97 9.34
CA ASN A 84 7.66 8.07 10.05
C ASN A 84 9.16 7.78 10.30
N GLY A 85 10.00 8.81 10.18
CA GLY A 85 11.46 8.67 10.31
C GLY A 85 12.19 8.33 9.00
N CYS A 86 11.49 7.85 7.97
CA CYS A 86 12.07 7.61 6.64
C CYS A 86 11.91 8.83 5.73
N ASP A 87 13.01 9.28 5.11
CA ASP A 87 13.00 10.34 4.08
C ASP A 87 12.43 9.86 2.74
N SER A 88 12.56 8.56 2.46
CA SER A 88 12.12 7.91 1.22
C SER A 88 11.02 6.89 1.48
N PRO A 89 10.12 6.66 0.51
CA PRO A 89 9.10 5.63 0.64
C PRO A 89 9.75 4.24 0.75
N ILE A 90 9.15 3.38 1.57
CA ILE A 90 9.58 1.99 1.76
C ILE A 90 8.99 1.04 0.71
N TYR A 91 7.96 1.48 -0.02
CA TYR A 91 7.35 0.76 -1.11
C TYR A 91 6.69 1.73 -2.09
N GLU A 92 6.89 1.52 -3.39
CA GLU A 92 6.34 2.35 -4.46
C GLU A 92 5.75 1.45 -5.56
N ILE A 93 4.56 1.80 -6.04
CA ILE A 93 3.90 1.11 -7.15
C ILE A 93 3.01 2.06 -7.95
N ALA A 94 2.96 1.86 -9.27
CA ALA A 94 1.95 2.49 -10.10
C ALA A 94 0.61 1.74 -9.97
N ALA A 95 -0.26 2.27 -9.10
CA ALA A 95 -1.54 1.73 -8.71
C ALA A 95 -2.65 2.12 -9.72
N TYR A 96 -3.47 1.16 -10.13
CA TYR A 96 -4.72 1.43 -10.84
C TYR A 96 -5.84 1.64 -9.83
N LEU A 97 -6.50 2.79 -9.87
CA LEU A 97 -7.60 3.14 -8.97
C LEU A 97 -8.93 2.70 -9.59
N PRO A 98 -9.76 1.91 -8.88
CA PRO A 98 -11.01 1.42 -9.44
C PRO A 98 -11.93 2.59 -9.79
N GLY A 99 -12.73 2.48 -10.84
CA GLY A 99 -13.85 3.37 -11.05
C GLY A 99 -15.15 2.81 -10.51
N TYR A 100 -16.14 3.67 -10.35
CA TYR A 100 -17.52 3.22 -10.25
C TYR A 100 -18.04 2.92 -11.66
N GLU A 101 -18.28 1.64 -11.94
CA GLU A 101 -19.23 1.29 -12.98
C GLU A 101 -20.61 1.45 -12.38
N ALA A 102 -21.35 2.46 -12.85
CA ALA A 102 -22.78 2.50 -12.58
C ALA A 102 -23.35 1.19 -13.13
N VAL A 103 -23.95 0.39 -12.26
CA VAL A 103 -24.75 -0.76 -12.69
C VAL A 103 -25.91 -0.18 -13.49
N SER A 104 -25.71 -0.03 -14.80
CA SER A 104 -26.75 0.39 -15.72
C SER A 104 -27.75 -0.76 -15.73
N GLY A 105 -28.92 -0.55 -15.13
CA GLY A 105 -30.05 -1.45 -15.23
C GLY A 105 -30.46 -1.57 -16.69
N GLY A 106 -29.84 -2.51 -17.39
CA GLY A 106 -30.10 -2.82 -18.78
C GLY A 106 -29.94 -4.32 -18.97
N ASN A 107 -31.08 -5.02 -19.04
CA ASN A 107 -31.14 -6.35 -19.65
C ASN A 107 -30.40 -6.30 -20.99
N ASN A 108 -29.32 -7.06 -21.16
CA ASN A 108 -28.94 -7.61 -22.46
C ASN A 108 -27.93 -8.75 -22.33
N ASN A 109 -28.35 -9.86 -22.95
CA ASN A 109 -27.60 -11.05 -23.27
C ASN A 109 -26.38 -10.69 -24.16
N GLY A 110 -25.17 -11.12 -23.81
CA GLY A 110 -23.98 -10.81 -24.62
C GLY A 110 -22.69 -11.45 -24.09
N SER A 111 -22.26 -12.51 -24.76
CA SER A 111 -20.98 -13.21 -24.57
C SER A 111 -19.76 -12.38 -25.01
N GLY A 112 -18.62 -12.63 -24.34
CA GLY A 112 -17.27 -12.21 -24.74
C GLY A 112 -16.54 -11.59 -23.53
N GLY A 113 -15.45 -12.11 -22.96
CA GLY A 113 -14.32 -12.81 -23.54
C GLY A 113 -13.09 -11.91 -23.36
N GLY A 114 -12.17 -12.24 -22.43
CA GLY A 114 -10.97 -11.43 -22.22
C GLY A 114 -10.14 -11.79 -20.98
N SER A 115 -9.44 -12.92 -21.05
CA SER A 115 -8.38 -13.33 -20.13
C SER A 115 -7.18 -12.38 -20.21
N GLY A 116 -6.48 -12.12 -19.09
CA GLY A 116 -5.15 -11.54 -19.15
C GLY A 116 -4.64 -10.87 -17.88
N SER A 117 -4.43 -11.65 -16.81
CA SER A 117 -3.48 -11.27 -15.77
C SER A 117 -2.08 -11.20 -16.37
N SER A 118 -1.39 -10.09 -16.15
CA SER A 118 0.07 -10.06 -16.16
C SER A 118 0.54 -9.21 -14.98
N ASP A 119 0.92 -9.94 -13.93
CA ASP A 119 1.79 -9.48 -12.85
C ASP A 119 3.06 -8.85 -13.45
N GLY A 120 3.24 -7.55 -13.24
CA GLY A 120 4.51 -6.86 -13.46
C GLY A 120 5.34 -6.89 -12.18
N PRO A 121 6.65 -7.20 -12.24
CA PRO A 121 7.49 -7.19 -11.05
C PRO A 121 7.63 -5.74 -10.56
N GLY A 122 7.19 -5.48 -9.32
CA GLY A 122 7.46 -4.21 -8.65
C GLY A 122 8.98 -4.03 -8.55
N THR A 123 9.48 -2.94 -9.10
CA THR A 123 10.89 -2.55 -8.99
C THR A 123 11.22 -2.18 -7.55
N GLU A 124 12.06 -2.98 -6.90
CA GLU A 124 12.61 -2.73 -5.57
C GLU A 124 13.61 -1.56 -5.65
N TYR A 125 13.22 -0.37 -5.18
CA TYR A 125 14.14 0.73 -4.92
C TYR A 125 14.33 0.85 -3.40
N GLY A 126 15.53 0.53 -2.92
CA GLY A 126 15.90 0.70 -1.51
C GLY A 126 15.89 2.19 -1.14
N GLY A 127 15.09 2.54 -0.13
CA GLY A 127 15.04 3.89 0.41
C GLY A 127 16.35 4.30 1.07
N SER A 128 16.74 5.56 0.87
CA SER A 128 17.85 6.23 1.57
C SER A 128 17.31 6.90 2.83
N CYS A 129 17.91 6.67 4.00
CA CYS A 129 17.57 7.37 5.25
C CYS A 129 18.23 8.76 5.32
N SER A 130 17.63 9.71 6.06
CA SER A 130 18.28 11.00 6.39
C SER A 130 19.55 10.79 7.19
N SER A 131 20.51 11.69 7.02
CA SER A 131 21.85 11.67 7.62
C SER A 131 21.92 11.75 9.15
N SER A 132 20.80 11.79 9.87
CA SER A 132 20.73 11.77 11.34
C SER A 132 20.28 10.44 11.94
N TRP A 133 19.82 9.48 11.13
CA TRP A 133 19.28 8.19 11.60
C TRP A 133 20.07 7.05 10.98
N SER A 134 20.63 6.17 11.81
CA SER A 134 21.46 5.06 11.33
C SER A 134 20.61 4.02 10.62
N GLN A 135 21.02 3.58 9.42
CA GLN A 135 20.51 2.37 8.76
C GLN A 135 20.79 1.17 9.65
N THR A 136 19.96 0.91 10.67
CA THR A 136 20.30 -0.06 11.72
C THR A 136 19.63 -1.42 11.50
N TYR A 137 18.60 -1.52 10.66
CA TYR A 137 17.94 -2.82 10.49
C TYR A 137 17.40 -3.04 9.07
N CYS A 138 18.12 -3.87 8.32
CA CYS A 138 17.63 -4.51 7.10
C CYS A 138 17.49 -6.01 7.40
N GLU A 139 16.40 -6.41 8.06
CA GLU A 139 16.13 -7.84 8.21
C GLU A 139 15.47 -8.39 6.95
N GLY A 140 16.17 -9.29 6.26
CA GLY A 140 15.59 -10.13 5.23
C GLY A 140 14.60 -11.09 5.89
N VAL A 141 13.31 -10.81 5.75
CA VAL A 141 12.27 -11.74 6.20
C VAL A 141 12.32 -12.96 5.27
N GLY A 142 12.89 -14.05 5.79
CA GLY A 142 13.17 -15.32 5.13
C GLY A 142 12.47 -15.61 3.81
N GLY A 143 13.26 -15.77 2.76
CA GLY A 143 12.91 -16.62 1.61
C GLY A 143 13.06 -15.95 0.25
N THR A 144 12.41 -14.80 0.02
CA THR A 144 12.41 -14.17 -1.31
C THR A 144 11.85 -12.74 -1.23
N TYR A 145 12.70 -11.76 -1.56
CA TYR A 145 12.40 -10.40 -2.04
C TYR A 145 11.38 -9.57 -1.22
N THR A 146 11.83 -8.98 -0.11
CA THR A 146 11.54 -7.57 0.22
C THR A 146 12.54 -7.13 1.30
N THR A 147 13.55 -6.35 0.93
CA THR A 147 14.46 -5.72 1.90
C THR A 147 13.77 -4.45 2.42
N TYR A 148 13.40 -4.43 3.71
CA TYR A 148 12.91 -3.20 4.35
C TYR A 148 14.11 -2.46 4.93
N CYS A 149 14.35 -1.23 4.47
CA CYS A 149 15.24 -0.32 5.19
C CYS A 149 14.44 0.31 6.32
N ILE A 150 14.82 0.02 7.56
CA ILE A 150 14.23 0.67 8.74
C ILE A 150 15.10 1.88 9.06
N CYS A 151 14.50 3.07 9.05
CA CYS A 151 15.08 4.27 9.63
C CYS A 151 14.47 4.38 11.05
N PRO A 152 15.25 4.12 12.12
CA PRO A 152 14.79 4.29 13.50
C PRO A 152 14.47 5.75 13.81
#